data_AF-A0A2L2N5G6-F1
#
_entry.id   AF-A0A2L2N5G6-F1
#
_cell.length_a   1.000
_cell.length_b   1.000
_cell.length_c   1.000
_cell.angle_alpha   90.00
_cell.angle_beta   90.00
_cell.angle_gamma   90.00
#
_symmetry.space_group_name_H-M   'P 1'
#
loop_
_entity.id
_entity.type
_entity.pdbx_description
1 polymer ?
#
loop_
_entity_poly.entity_id
_entity_poly.type
_entity_poly.pdbx_seq_one_letter_code
_entity_poly.pdbx_strand_id
1 'polypeptide(L)'
;MKLFKYPIKLASSCFAICVIASTAAVIAQPKPPQTNSVIKLTPTQLKVLRSLGLKIALPSYVPTNFHADKVIVSAGRENVDSLRYLIVYQNLSADKCFAIESVSGGIGDLPAGSRSYPINSPIFGKSTLEQGLYGNAKQPTLLSQWWGEQNGPFYRFVGTGVMPELSNCGNVTPQEAVKVSQSIQYLN
;
A
#
# COMPACT_ATOMS: atom_id res chain seq x y z
N MET A 1 -50.84 -34.33 -51.62
CA MET A 1 -52.12 -34.82 -51.05
C MET A 1 -51.80 -35.87 -50.00
N LYS A 2 -52.55 -35.85 -48.89
CA LYS A 2 -52.45 -36.66 -47.65
C LYS A 2 -51.50 -36.16 -46.57
N LEU A 3 -52.08 -35.26 -45.77
CA LEU A 3 -51.79 -34.97 -44.37
C LEU A 3 -51.78 -36.26 -43.53
N PHE A 4 -50.86 -36.36 -42.57
CA PHE A 4 -51.10 -37.12 -41.35
C PHE A 4 -50.78 -36.26 -40.12
N LYS A 5 -51.84 -36.02 -39.36
CA LYS A 5 -51.89 -35.34 -38.07
C LYS A 5 -51.44 -36.32 -36.99
N TYR A 6 -50.65 -35.85 -36.02
CA TYR A 6 -50.52 -36.52 -34.72
C TYR A 6 -50.79 -35.53 -33.58
N PRO A 7 -51.52 -35.95 -32.53
CA PRO A 7 -52.02 -35.07 -31.49
C PRO A 7 -51.00 -34.83 -30.38
N ILE A 8 -50.94 -33.57 -29.92
CA ILE A 8 -50.23 -33.12 -28.72
C ILE A 8 -51.09 -33.53 -27.51
N LYS A 9 -50.61 -34.45 -26.67
CA LYS A 9 -51.18 -34.69 -25.34
C LYS A 9 -50.49 -33.79 -24.32
N LEU A 10 -51.27 -32.87 -23.75
CA LEU A 10 -50.96 -32.18 -22.50
C LEU A 10 -50.79 -33.21 -21.37
N ALA A 11 -49.66 -33.19 -20.69
CA ALA A 11 -49.50 -33.76 -19.36
C ALA A 11 -49.17 -32.62 -18.40
N SER A 12 -50.19 -32.22 -17.63
CA SER A 12 -50.07 -31.36 -16.47
C SER A 12 -49.30 -32.11 -15.39
N SER A 13 -48.12 -31.63 -15.04
CA SER A 13 -47.33 -32.14 -13.91
C SER A 13 -47.12 -31.01 -12.93
N CYS A 14 -47.86 -31.07 -11.82
CA CYS A 14 -47.65 -30.24 -10.65
C CYS A 14 -46.28 -30.57 -10.04
N PHE A 15 -45.26 -29.78 -10.37
CA PHE A 15 -44.03 -29.73 -9.61
C PHE A 15 -44.17 -28.67 -8.51
N ALA A 16 -44.62 -29.12 -7.34
CA ALA A 16 -44.41 -28.40 -6.10
C ALA A 16 -42.92 -28.52 -5.74
N ILE A 17 -42.12 -27.51 -6.13
CA ILE A 17 -40.72 -27.41 -5.73
C ILE A 17 -40.64 -26.38 -4.61
N CYS A 18 -40.32 -26.88 -3.41
CA CYS A 18 -40.03 -26.11 -2.21
C CYS A 18 -39.02 -25.00 -2.51
N VAL A 19 -39.42 -23.75 -2.27
CA VAL A 19 -38.49 -22.62 -2.16
C VAL A 19 -37.74 -22.79 -0.84
N ILE A 20 -36.56 -23.42 -0.88
CA ILE A 20 -35.65 -23.40 0.25
C ILE A 20 -35.00 -22.02 0.27
N ALA A 21 -35.57 -21.11 1.06
CA ALA A 21 -34.94 -19.83 1.36
C ALA A 21 -33.63 -20.12 2.10
N SER A 22 -32.52 -20.14 1.36
CA SER A 22 -31.18 -20.18 1.94
C SER A 22 -30.93 -18.84 2.60
N THR A 23 -31.17 -18.77 3.90
CA THR A 23 -30.67 -17.68 4.73
C THR A 23 -29.16 -17.80 4.75
N ALA A 24 -28.49 -17.05 3.88
CA ALA A 24 -27.06 -16.85 3.99
C ALA A 24 -26.80 -16.18 5.34
N ALA A 25 -26.37 -16.95 6.32
CA ALA A 25 -25.82 -16.41 7.54
C ALA A 25 -24.61 -15.57 7.14
N VAL A 26 -24.75 -14.24 7.21
CA VAL A 26 -23.63 -13.31 7.12
C VAL A 26 -22.80 -13.55 8.36
N ILE A 27 -21.85 -14.48 8.28
CA ILE A 27 -20.81 -14.63 9.28
C ILE A 27 -20.00 -13.34 9.17
N ALA A 28 -20.28 -12.41 10.09
CA ALA A 28 -19.48 -11.21 10.26
C ALA A 28 -18.03 -11.66 10.43
N GLN A 29 -17.20 -11.40 9.42
CA GLN A 29 -15.76 -11.62 9.56
C GLN A 29 -15.30 -10.82 10.78
N PRO A 30 -14.52 -11.42 11.70
CA PRO A 30 -13.94 -10.67 12.79
C PRO A 30 -13.13 -9.53 12.18
N LYS A 31 -13.54 -8.29 12.47
CA LYS A 31 -12.75 -7.10 12.17
C LYS A 31 -11.34 -7.38 12.67
N PRO A 32 -10.29 -7.38 11.82
CA PRO A 32 -8.94 -7.63 12.28
C PRO A 32 -8.65 -6.65 13.43
N PRO A 33 -8.02 -7.11 14.52
CA PRO A 33 -7.75 -6.26 15.66
C PRO A 33 -7.01 -5.03 15.15
N GLN A 34 -7.67 -3.87 15.21
CA GLN A 34 -7.05 -2.58 15.01
C GLN A 34 -6.19 -2.35 16.24
N THR A 35 -5.03 -3.01 16.30
CA THR A 35 -3.95 -2.57 17.16
C THR A 35 -3.49 -1.25 16.56
N ASN A 36 -4.16 -0.18 16.98
CA ASN A 36 -3.78 1.20 16.67
C ASN A 36 -2.44 1.47 17.35
N SER A 37 -1.36 0.90 16.82
CA SER A 37 -0.01 1.31 17.14
C SER A 37 0.20 2.65 16.43
N VAL A 38 -0.29 3.71 17.06
CA VAL A 38 0.00 5.08 16.63
C VAL A 38 1.50 5.20 16.58
N ILE A 39 2.06 5.44 15.38
CA ILE A 39 3.48 5.69 15.20
C ILE A 39 3.90 6.78 16.18
N LYS A 40 4.81 6.43 17.09
CA LYS A 40 5.43 7.41 17.97
C LYS A 40 6.69 7.95 17.31
N LEU A 41 6.51 8.90 16.39
CA LEU A 41 7.60 9.82 16.07
C LEU A 41 7.93 10.62 17.33
N THR A 42 9.21 10.87 17.59
CA THR A 42 9.60 11.77 18.68
C THR A 42 9.10 13.19 18.40
N PRO A 43 8.87 14.04 19.42
CA PRO A 43 8.47 15.43 19.21
C PRO A 43 9.42 16.21 18.29
N THR A 44 10.72 15.93 18.39
CA THR A 44 11.75 16.53 17.53
C THR A 44 11.60 16.12 16.08
N GLN A 45 11.45 14.82 15.79
CA GLN A 45 11.21 14.31 14.44
C GLN A 45 9.94 14.91 13.83
N LEU A 46 8.87 15.04 14.63
CA LEU A 46 7.62 15.64 14.18
C LEU A 46 7.76 17.14 13.88
N LYS A 47 8.51 17.88 14.71
CA LYS A 47 8.80 19.30 14.47
C LYS A 47 9.55 19.49 13.14
N VAL A 48 10.52 18.63 12.86
CA VAL A 48 11.31 18.65 11.61
C VAL A 48 10.45 18.31 10.38
N LEU A 49 9.53 17.34 10.46
CA LEU A 49 8.61 17.08 9.35
C LEU A 49 7.67 18.26 9.09
N ARG A 50 7.10 18.84 10.17
CA ARG A 50 6.15 19.96 10.06
C ARG A 50 6.79 21.22 9.49
N SER A 51 8.09 21.44 9.70
CA SER A 51 8.77 22.63 9.14
C SER A 51 8.85 22.63 7.61
N LEU A 52 8.60 21.49 6.94
CA LEU A 52 8.53 21.44 5.48
C LEU A 52 7.24 22.05 4.92
N GLY A 53 6.18 22.24 5.72
CA GLY A 53 4.88 22.69 5.22
C GLY A 53 4.18 21.70 4.27
N LEU A 54 4.75 20.50 4.07
CA LEU A 54 4.11 19.42 3.33
C LEU A 54 3.06 18.73 4.20
N LYS A 55 2.01 18.23 3.55
CA LYS A 55 1.12 17.25 4.18
C LYS A 55 1.96 16.01 4.54
N ILE A 56 1.80 15.52 5.76
CA ILE A 56 2.57 14.38 6.25
C ILE A 56 1.69 13.14 6.16
N ALA A 57 2.16 12.10 5.48
CA ALA A 57 1.51 10.79 5.42
C ALA A 57 2.39 9.74 6.12
N LEU A 58 1.76 8.96 7.02
CA LEU A 58 2.40 7.94 7.85
C LEU A 58 1.58 6.65 7.87
N PRO A 59 2.22 5.46 7.95
CA PRO A 59 1.52 4.19 8.03
C PRO A 59 0.89 3.96 9.41
N SER A 60 -0.45 3.82 9.49
CA SER A 60 -1.11 3.45 10.75
C SER A 60 -0.74 2.04 11.25
N TYR A 61 -0.19 1.20 10.37
CA TYR A 61 0.37 -0.11 10.69
C TYR A 61 1.88 -0.13 10.45
N VAL A 62 2.63 -0.46 11.50
CA VAL A 62 4.07 -0.73 11.43
C VAL A 62 4.29 -2.18 11.90
N PRO A 63 5.09 -2.99 11.18
CA PRO A 63 5.31 -4.38 11.54
C PRO A 63 5.88 -4.51 12.97
N THR A 64 5.63 -5.66 13.62
CA THR A 64 6.14 -5.90 14.97
C THR A 64 7.67 -5.73 15.03
N ASN A 65 8.13 -5.10 16.11
CA ASN A 65 9.54 -4.74 16.37
C ASN A 65 10.14 -3.68 15.42
N PHE A 66 9.36 -3.10 14.52
CA PHE A 66 9.80 -1.91 13.78
C PHE A 66 9.47 -0.63 14.54
N HIS A 67 10.34 0.36 14.38
CA HIS A 67 10.15 1.72 14.88
C HIS A 67 10.69 2.71 13.86
N ALA A 68 10.23 3.97 13.92
CA ALA A 68 10.79 5.04 13.13
C ALA A 68 12.16 5.43 13.69
N ASP A 69 13.23 5.03 13.00
CA ASP A 69 14.63 5.26 13.39
C ASP A 69 15.05 6.69 13.05
N LYS A 70 14.81 7.11 11.80
CA LYS A 70 15.27 8.40 11.26
C LYS A 70 14.18 9.12 10.50
N VAL A 71 14.21 10.44 10.63
CA VAL A 71 13.47 11.38 9.80
C VAL A 71 14.49 12.29 9.14
N ILE A 72 14.48 12.29 7.81
CA ILE A 72 15.37 13.10 7.00
C ILE A 72 14.51 14.03 6.17
N VAL A 73 14.86 15.30 6.14
CA VAL A 73 14.20 16.32 5.33
C VAL A 73 15.24 16.99 4.46
N SER A 74 14.88 17.28 3.21
CA SER A 74 15.78 17.94 2.27
C SER A 74 14.99 18.85 1.34
N ALA A 75 15.58 20.00 1.02
CA ALA A 75 15.17 20.77 -0.15
C ALA A 75 15.82 20.16 -1.40
N GLY A 76 15.13 20.26 -2.54
CA GLY A 76 15.63 19.87 -3.84
C GLY A 76 16.86 20.69 -4.25
N ARG A 77 17.48 20.32 -5.37
CA ARG A 77 18.61 21.10 -5.90
C ARG A 77 18.11 22.46 -6.37
N GLU A 78 19.02 23.44 -6.40
CA GLU A 78 18.77 24.77 -6.97
C GLU A 78 18.03 24.67 -8.33
N ASN A 79 16.95 25.44 -8.48
CA ASN A 79 16.03 25.51 -9.62
C ASN A 79 14.91 24.47 -9.71
N VAL A 80 14.80 23.54 -8.75
CA VAL A 80 13.60 22.72 -8.56
C VAL A 80 13.24 22.75 -7.09
N ASP A 81 12.22 23.52 -6.73
CA ASP A 81 11.69 23.60 -5.36
C ASP A 81 10.97 22.29 -4.96
N SER A 82 11.70 21.17 -4.95
CA SER A 82 11.20 19.87 -4.53
C SER A 82 11.55 19.61 -3.07
N LEU A 83 10.61 19.88 -2.17
CA LEU A 83 10.73 19.49 -0.78
C LEU A 83 10.53 17.97 -0.67
N ARG A 84 11.37 17.33 0.16
CA ARG A 84 11.34 15.88 0.36
C ARG A 84 11.46 15.57 1.84
N TYR A 85 10.78 14.51 2.25
CA TYR A 85 11.09 13.82 3.49
C TYR A 85 11.21 12.32 3.29
N LEU A 86 11.99 11.69 4.18
CA LEU A 86 12.15 10.26 4.28
C LEU A 86 12.03 9.84 5.74
N ILE A 87 11.21 8.83 5.99
CA ILE A 87 11.08 8.23 7.32
C ILE A 87 11.53 6.79 7.24
N VAL A 88 12.66 6.48 7.87
CA VAL A 88 13.27 5.15 7.87
C VAL A 88 12.73 4.38 9.07
N TYR A 89 12.22 3.18 8.81
CA TYR A 89 11.74 2.24 9.80
C TYR A 89 12.71 1.07 9.93
N GLN A 90 13.25 0.85 11.12
CA GLN A 90 14.22 -0.20 11.40
C GLN A 90 13.61 -1.22 12.36
N ASN A 91 13.85 -2.51 12.10
CA ASN A 91 13.53 -3.57 13.04
C ASN A 91 14.57 -3.65 14.17
N LEU A 92 14.12 -3.72 15.41
CA LEU A 92 14.96 -3.78 16.61
C LEU A 92 15.61 -5.15 16.85
N SER A 93 15.09 -6.21 16.23
CA SER A 93 15.46 -7.61 16.51
C SER A 93 15.95 -8.37 15.27
N ALA A 94 15.93 -7.74 14.10
CA ALA A 94 16.38 -8.31 12.85
C ALA A 94 16.98 -7.20 11.98
N ASP A 95 17.92 -7.54 11.10
CA ASP A 95 18.46 -6.58 10.15
C ASP A 95 17.49 -6.36 8.98
N LYS A 96 16.39 -5.65 9.25
CA LYS A 96 15.37 -5.32 8.25
C LYS A 96 14.96 -3.86 8.36
N CYS A 97 14.78 -3.21 7.21
CA CYS A 97 14.31 -1.84 7.16
C CYS A 97 13.50 -1.53 5.90
N PHE A 98 12.75 -0.45 5.96
CA PHE A 98 12.06 0.17 4.84
C PHE A 98 11.91 1.66 5.11
N ALA A 99 11.43 2.43 4.13
CA ALA A 99 11.08 3.82 4.35
C ALA A 99 9.76 4.20 3.70
N ILE A 100 9.20 5.30 4.20
CA ILE A 100 8.18 6.07 3.51
C ILE A 100 8.84 7.35 3.03
N GLU A 101 8.79 7.55 1.72
CA GLU A 101 9.34 8.73 1.06
C GLU A 101 8.21 9.66 0.65
N SER A 102 8.46 10.97 0.71
CA SER A 102 7.61 11.99 0.11
C SER A 102 8.42 12.99 -0.71
N VAL A 103 7.86 13.46 -1.82
CA VAL A 103 8.43 14.51 -2.67
C VAL A 103 7.34 15.47 -3.14
N SER A 104 7.62 16.77 -3.21
CA SER A 104 6.65 17.77 -3.71
C SER A 104 6.60 17.90 -5.24
N GLY A 105 7.42 17.16 -5.98
CA GLY A 105 7.45 17.18 -7.43
C GLY A 105 8.62 16.41 -8.02
N GLY A 106 8.76 16.46 -9.35
CA GLY A 106 9.84 15.79 -10.08
C GLY A 106 9.72 14.26 -10.09
N ILE A 107 8.50 13.74 -10.03
CA ILE A 107 8.25 12.30 -10.11
C ILE A 107 8.24 11.83 -11.56
N GLY A 108 8.67 10.58 -11.76
CA GLY A 108 8.47 9.83 -12.99
C GLY A 108 7.84 8.48 -12.68
N ASP A 109 7.35 7.82 -13.72
CA ASP A 109 6.74 6.50 -13.61
C ASP A 109 7.77 5.46 -13.18
N LEU A 110 7.33 4.52 -12.35
CA LEU A 110 8.12 3.36 -11.97
C LEU A 110 7.84 2.22 -12.97
N PRO A 111 8.83 1.71 -13.72
CA PRO A 111 8.60 0.54 -14.56
C PRO A 111 8.22 -0.70 -13.75
N ALA A 112 7.33 -1.52 -14.32
CA ALA A 112 6.90 -2.76 -13.71
C ALA A 112 8.09 -3.68 -13.39
N GLY A 113 8.01 -4.34 -12.24
CA GLY A 113 9.07 -5.23 -11.76
C GLY A 113 8.97 -6.63 -12.32
N SER A 114 9.81 -7.51 -11.78
CA SER A 114 9.68 -8.97 -11.98
C SER A 114 8.39 -9.54 -11.39
N ARG A 115 7.83 -8.87 -10.38
CA ARG A 115 6.53 -9.16 -9.76
C ARG A 115 5.89 -7.86 -9.31
N SER A 116 4.57 -7.80 -9.42
CA SER A 116 3.78 -6.66 -8.97
C SER A 116 2.74 -7.13 -7.95
N TYR A 117 2.58 -6.38 -6.87
CA TYR A 117 1.65 -6.68 -5.79
C TYR A 117 0.63 -5.54 -5.70
N PRO A 118 -0.68 -5.81 -5.81
CA PRO A 118 -1.68 -4.75 -5.78
C PRO A 118 -1.75 -4.10 -4.40
N ILE A 119 -1.83 -2.78 -4.38
CA ILE A 119 -2.10 -1.96 -3.20
C ILE A 119 -3.48 -1.33 -3.38
N ASN A 120 -4.31 -1.42 -2.36
CA ASN A 120 -5.55 -0.66 -2.27
C ASN A 120 -5.53 0.19 -0.99
N SER A 121 -5.19 1.47 -1.13
CA SER A 121 -5.09 2.43 -0.04
C SER A 121 -6.44 3.15 0.17
N PRO A 122 -6.91 3.30 1.42
CA PRO A 122 -8.12 4.06 1.72
C PRO A 122 -8.06 5.54 1.29
N ILE A 123 -6.87 6.15 1.29
CA ILE A 123 -6.71 7.59 0.98
C ILE A 123 -6.11 7.86 -0.41
N PHE A 124 -5.45 6.87 -1.02
CA PHE A 124 -4.80 7.03 -2.33
C PHE A 124 -5.38 6.14 -3.43
N GLY A 125 -6.32 5.25 -3.10
CA GLY A 125 -6.93 4.34 -4.06
C GLY A 125 -5.99 3.20 -4.50
N LYS A 126 -6.14 2.77 -5.76
CA LYS A 126 -5.41 1.63 -6.33
C LYS A 126 -3.99 2.02 -6.74
N SER A 127 -3.03 1.16 -6.44
CA SER A 127 -1.63 1.30 -6.83
C SER A 127 -0.96 -0.08 -6.87
N THR A 128 0.35 -0.12 -7.09
CA THR A 128 1.15 -1.34 -7.07
C THR A 128 2.46 -1.16 -6.31
N LEU A 129 2.89 -2.25 -5.68
CA LEU A 129 4.25 -2.44 -5.18
C LEU A 129 4.99 -3.33 -6.17
N GLU A 130 6.12 -2.86 -6.66
CA GLU A 130 6.93 -3.59 -7.63
C GLU A 130 8.15 -4.23 -6.96
N GLN A 131 8.44 -5.47 -7.33
CA GLN A 131 9.67 -6.17 -6.94
C GLN A 131 10.64 -6.20 -8.11
N GLY A 132 11.79 -5.55 -7.97
CA GLY A 132 12.76 -5.40 -9.06
C GLY A 132 14.05 -4.69 -8.64
N LEU A 133 14.86 -4.28 -9.62
CA LEU A 133 16.06 -3.48 -9.38
C LEU A 133 15.72 -2.00 -9.60
N TYR A 134 15.76 -1.21 -8.53
CA TYR A 134 15.34 0.19 -8.56
C TYR A 134 16.33 1.09 -7.81
N GLY A 135 16.47 2.33 -8.29
CA GLY A 135 17.39 3.32 -7.70
C GLY A 135 18.82 2.76 -7.64
N ASN A 136 19.41 2.79 -6.45
CA ASN A 136 20.78 2.32 -6.22
C ASN A 136 20.88 0.81 -5.87
N ALA A 137 19.76 0.09 -5.84
CA ALA A 137 19.72 -1.27 -5.34
C ALA A 137 20.56 -2.23 -6.19
N LYS A 138 21.40 -3.03 -5.54
CA LYS A 138 22.22 -4.08 -6.18
C LYS A 138 21.57 -5.46 -6.17
N GLN A 139 20.49 -5.60 -5.41
CA GLN A 139 19.69 -6.81 -5.27
C GLN A 139 18.21 -6.45 -5.43
N PRO A 140 17.33 -7.39 -5.82
CA PRO A 140 15.90 -7.14 -5.93
C PRO A 140 15.33 -6.53 -4.64
N THR A 141 14.57 -5.46 -4.81
CA THR A 141 13.97 -4.68 -3.74
C THR A 141 12.49 -4.41 -4.02
N LEU A 142 11.82 -3.74 -3.09
CA LEU A 142 10.41 -3.39 -3.17
C LEU A 142 10.27 -1.87 -3.32
N LEU A 143 9.59 -1.40 -4.35
CA LEU A 143 9.33 0.03 -4.54
C LEU A 143 7.90 0.20 -5.04
N SER A 144 7.11 1.05 -4.42
CA SER A 144 5.76 1.31 -4.92
C SER A 144 5.76 2.37 -6.00
N GLN A 145 4.71 2.35 -6.83
CA GLN A 145 4.33 3.53 -7.60
C GLN A 145 4.11 4.71 -6.66
N TRP A 146 4.21 5.92 -7.22
CA TRP A 146 3.86 7.13 -6.49
C TRP A 146 2.35 7.15 -6.18
N TRP A 147 2.05 7.57 -4.95
CA TRP A 147 0.71 7.90 -4.47
C TRP A 147 0.63 9.40 -4.22
N GLY A 148 -0.58 9.95 -4.14
CA GLY A 148 -0.79 11.36 -3.86
C GLY A 148 -1.64 12.04 -4.92
N GLU A 149 -1.71 13.36 -4.83
CA GLU A 149 -2.55 14.19 -5.70
C GLU A 149 -1.68 15.11 -6.54
N GLN A 150 -2.17 15.49 -7.72
CA GLN A 150 -1.43 16.33 -8.67
C GLN A 150 -0.96 17.68 -8.10
N ASN A 151 -1.69 18.22 -7.12
CA ASN A 151 -1.38 19.50 -6.47
C ASN A 151 -0.85 19.34 -5.03
N GLY A 152 -0.36 18.15 -4.69
CA GLY A 152 0.17 17.84 -3.36
C GLY A 152 1.49 17.08 -3.44
N PRO A 153 2.10 16.78 -2.29
CA PRO A 153 3.23 15.86 -2.25
C PRO A 153 2.81 14.46 -2.71
N PHE A 154 3.75 13.80 -3.36
CA PHE A 154 3.69 12.39 -3.68
C PHE A 154 4.35 11.57 -2.57
N TYR A 155 3.97 10.31 -2.47
CA TYR A 155 4.47 9.38 -1.46
C TYR A 155 4.74 8.01 -2.07
N ARG A 156 5.65 7.24 -1.49
CA ARG A 156 5.82 5.82 -1.84
C ARG A 156 6.46 5.01 -0.72
N PHE A 157 6.26 3.70 -0.77
CA PHE A 157 7.03 2.74 0.00
C PHE A 157 8.38 2.52 -0.68
N VAL A 158 9.45 2.52 0.11
CA VAL A 158 10.81 2.27 -0.36
C VAL A 158 11.47 1.14 0.42
N GLY A 159 11.85 0.10 -0.32
CA GLY A 159 12.62 -1.03 0.18
C GLY A 159 14.12 -0.78 0.17
N THR A 160 14.87 -1.82 0.52
CA THR A 160 16.31 -1.71 0.79
C THR A 160 17.15 -1.46 -0.45
N GLY A 161 18.31 -0.83 -0.26
CA GLY A 161 19.27 -0.52 -1.31
C GLY A 161 18.83 0.58 -2.29
N VAL A 162 17.57 1.00 -2.33
CA VAL A 162 17.08 2.05 -3.24
C VAL A 162 17.82 3.38 -3.02
N MET A 163 18.11 3.69 -1.76
CA MET A 163 18.85 4.88 -1.33
C MET A 163 19.88 4.56 -0.23
N PRO A 164 20.91 5.40 -0.03
CA PRO A 164 22.00 5.12 0.92
C PRO A 164 21.53 4.80 2.34
N GLU A 165 20.47 5.45 2.80
CA GLU A 165 19.87 5.27 4.13
C GLU A 165 19.34 3.85 4.37
N LEU A 166 19.07 3.10 3.30
CA LEU A 166 18.52 1.75 3.33
C LEU A 166 19.52 0.70 2.84
N SER A 167 20.81 1.02 2.82
CA SER A 167 21.87 0.15 2.25
C SER A 167 22.27 -1.03 3.13
N ASN A 168 22.10 -0.92 4.45
CA ASN A 168 22.61 -1.88 5.43
C ASN A 168 21.48 -2.63 6.15
N CYS A 169 20.50 -3.14 5.39
CA CYS A 169 19.41 -3.95 5.95
C CYS A 169 18.73 -4.82 4.88
N GLY A 170 18.01 -5.86 5.32
CA GLY A 170 17.17 -6.71 4.47
C GLY A 170 15.75 -6.17 4.26
N ASN A 171 15.14 -6.52 3.13
CA ASN A 171 13.74 -6.15 2.86
C ASN A 171 12.78 -6.84 3.84
N VAL A 172 11.65 -6.17 4.10
CA VAL A 172 10.43 -6.83 4.59
C VAL A 172 9.84 -7.74 3.49
N THR A 173 8.90 -8.61 3.84
CA THR A 173 8.21 -9.40 2.81
C THR A 173 7.31 -8.51 1.95
N PRO A 174 7.01 -8.89 0.69
CA PRO A 174 6.08 -8.13 -0.15
C PRO A 174 4.70 -7.95 0.49
N GLN A 175 4.19 -8.97 1.18
CA GLN A 175 2.90 -8.89 1.88
C GLN A 175 2.93 -7.85 3.00
N GLU A 176 4.05 -7.76 3.72
CA GLU A 176 4.20 -6.79 4.79
C GLU A 176 4.33 -5.36 4.25
N ALA A 177 5.10 -5.18 3.17
CA ALA A 177 5.20 -3.90 2.47
C ALA A 177 3.83 -3.42 1.92
N VAL A 178 3.02 -4.33 1.37
CA VAL A 178 1.65 -4.03 0.94
C VAL A 178 0.80 -3.58 2.12
N LYS A 179 0.80 -4.31 3.25
CA LYS A 179 0.04 -3.91 4.45
C LYS A 179 0.44 -2.53 4.96
N VAL A 180 1.74 -2.26 5.05
CA VAL A 180 2.27 -0.93 5.44
C VAL A 180 1.74 0.13 4.49
N SER A 181 1.87 -0.08 3.18
CA SER A 181 1.43 0.87 2.14
C SER A 181 -0.07 1.15 2.21
N GLN A 182 -0.89 0.12 2.41
CA GLN A 182 -2.35 0.26 2.53
C GLN A 182 -2.78 0.95 3.81
N SER A 183 -1.95 0.93 4.85
CA SER A 183 -2.24 1.55 6.14
C SER A 183 -1.93 3.05 6.20
N ILE A 184 -1.35 3.61 5.14
CA ILE A 184 -0.94 5.01 5.13
C ILE A 184 -2.15 5.92 5.26
N GLN A 185 -2.02 6.88 6.16
CA GLN A 185 -2.99 7.93 6.43
C GLN A 185 -2.27 9.26 6.61
N TYR A 186 -2.99 10.36 6.41
CA TYR A 186 -2.46 11.67 6.75
C TYR A 186 -2.37 11.83 8.27
N LEU A 187 -1.28 12.44 8.73
CA LEU A 187 -1.11 12.82 10.13
C LEU A 187 -1.94 14.09 10.40
N ASN A 188 -2.86 14.00 11.36
CA ASN A 188 -3.67 15.12 11.84
C ASN A 188 -2.89 16.05 12.78
#